data_AF-A0A8R1DG09-F1
#
_entry.id   AF-A0A8R1DG09-F1
#
_cell.length_a   1.000
_cell.length_b   1.000
_cell.length_c   1.000
_cell.angle_alpha   90.00
_cell.angle_beta   90.00
_cell.angle_gamma   90.00
#
_symmetry.space_group_name_H-M   'P 1'
#
loop_
_entity.id
_entity.type
_entity.pdbx_description
1 polymer ?
#
loop_
_entity_poly.entity_id
_entity_poly.type
_entity_poly.pdbx_seq_one_letter_code
_entity_poly.pdbx_strand_id
1 'polypeptide(L)'
;MDRYVYEEILENTMRPWARANLGRSWVFQQDNDPKHTSGHVANWFRRRRVDLLEWPSQSPDLNPIEHMWEELERRLKGVRASNDNQKCLEEYPDDGGSDAPRFDAT
;
A
#
# COMPACT_ATOMS: atom_id res chain seq x y z
N MET A 1 -3.19 3.07 -7.89
CA MET A 1 -1.73 2.89 -8.04
C MET A 1 -1.46 1.49 -8.57
N ASP A 2 -0.62 1.35 -9.59
CA ASP A 2 -0.31 0.05 -10.20
C ASP A 2 1.07 -0.48 -9.77
N ARG A 3 1.45 -1.65 -10.32
CA ARG A 3 2.74 -2.31 -10.04
C ARG A 3 3.98 -1.54 -10.50
N TYR A 4 3.87 -0.70 -11.54
CA TYR A 4 5.01 0.06 -12.06
C TYR A 4 5.29 1.27 -11.17
N VAL A 5 4.23 1.97 -10.77
CA VAL A 5 4.33 3.05 -9.78
C VAL A 5 4.83 2.49 -8.44
N TYR A 6 4.46 1.25 -8.08
CA TYR A 6 5.01 0.60 -6.89
C TYR A 6 6.50 0.33 -6.99
N GLU A 7 6.98 -0.24 -8.10
CA GLU A 7 8.42 -0.40 -8.35
C GLU A 7 9.16 0.93 -8.25
N GLU A 8 8.59 2.02 -8.78
CA GLU A 8 9.18 3.35 -8.70
C GLU A 8 9.34 3.84 -7.25
N ILE A 9 8.33 3.66 -6.40
CA ILE A 9 8.42 3.99 -4.97
C ILE A 9 9.51 3.14 -4.27
N LEU A 10 9.56 1.83 -4.58
CA LEU A 10 10.57 0.94 -4.01
C LEU A 10 12.00 1.37 -4.41
N GLU A 11 12.19 1.73 -5.68
CA GLU A 11 13.50 2.11 -6.23
C GLU A 11 13.96 3.49 -5.75
N ASN A 12 13.06 4.47 -5.74
CA ASN A 12 13.41 5.87 -5.52
C ASN A 12 13.24 6.33 -4.06
N THR A 13 12.41 5.64 -3.26
CA THR A 13 12.14 6.05 -1.87
C THR A 13 12.65 5.02 -0.88
N MET A 14 12.12 3.80 -0.93
CA MET A 14 12.39 2.78 0.09
C MET A 14 13.87 2.39 0.11
N ARG A 15 14.45 2.02 -1.05
CA ARG A 15 15.81 1.48 -1.12
C ARG A 15 16.89 2.52 -0.76
N PRO A 16 16.85 3.77 -1.24
CA PRO A 16 17.80 4.80 -0.79
C PRO A 16 17.73 5.04 0.72
N TRP A 17 16.52 5.10 1.27
CA TRP A 17 16.32 5.27 2.71
C TRP A 17 16.88 4.08 3.51
N ALA A 18 16.59 2.85 3.10
CA ALA A 18 17.10 1.65 3.78
C ALA A 18 18.64 1.60 3.77
N ARG A 19 19.27 1.94 2.64
CA ARG A 19 20.74 2.00 2.53
C ARG A 19 21.37 3.06 3.42
N ALA A 20 20.68 4.17 3.64
CA ALA A 20 21.17 5.26 4.49
C ALA A 20 20.99 4.96 6.00
N ASN A 21 19.94 4.21 6.38
CA ASN A 21 19.52 4.12 7.78
C ASN A 21 19.62 2.73 8.43
N LEU A 22 19.47 1.63 7.67
CA LEU A 22 19.35 0.28 8.23
C LEU A 22 20.63 -0.57 8.13
N GLY A 23 21.69 -0.02 7.54
CA GLY A 23 22.94 -0.76 7.33
C GLY A 23 22.80 -1.87 6.29
N ARG A 24 23.54 -2.97 6.49
CA ARG A 24 23.70 -4.04 5.48
C ARG A 24 22.65 -5.16 5.55
N SER A 25 21.93 -5.28 6.65
CA SER A 25 21.00 -6.40 6.88
C SER A 25 19.67 -5.86 7.37
N TRP A 26 18.65 -6.06 6.54
CA TRP A 26 17.27 -5.69 6.79
C TRP A 26 16.37 -6.57 5.94
N VAL A 27 15.15 -6.77 6.42
CA VAL A 27 14.11 -7.52 5.71
C VAL A 27 12.96 -6.56 5.44
N PHE A 28 12.45 -6.57 4.21
CA PHE A 28 11.29 -5.78 3.82
C PHE A 28 10.01 -6.54 4.15
N GLN A 29 9.01 -5.84 4.69
CA GLN A 29 7.66 -6.38 4.88
C GLN A 29 6.69 -5.56 4.03
N GLN A 30 5.76 -6.25 3.38
CA GLN A 30 4.66 -5.69 2.61
C GLN A 30 3.43 -6.60 2.75
N ASP A 31 2.24 -6.09 2.45
CA ASP A 31 1.01 -6.90 2.40
C ASP A 31 0.94 -7.78 1.13
N ASN A 32 -0.09 -8.62 1.03
CA ASN A 32 -0.32 -9.50 -0.11
C ASN A 32 -1.20 -8.88 -1.21
N ASP A 33 -1.25 -7.55 -1.35
CA ASP A 33 -1.97 -6.89 -2.46
C ASP A 33 -1.48 -7.43 -3.82
N PRO A 34 -2.38 -7.73 -4.78
CA PRO A 34 -2.01 -8.24 -6.10
C PRO A 34 -0.91 -7.44 -6.84
N LYS A 35 -0.80 -6.12 -6.60
CA LYS A 35 0.25 -5.31 -7.22
C LYS A 35 1.63 -5.61 -6.61
N HIS A 36 1.69 -5.82 -5.30
CA HIS A 36 2.91 -6.11 -4.54
C HIS A 36 3.41 -7.54 -4.76
N THR A 37 2.49 -8.48 -4.98
CA THR A 37 2.79 -9.90 -5.26
C THR A 37 2.94 -10.21 -6.74
N SER A 38 2.83 -9.21 -7.61
CA SER A 38 2.98 -9.39 -9.05
C SER A 38 4.38 -9.90 -9.44
N GLY A 39 4.46 -10.72 -10.49
CA GLY A 39 5.74 -11.25 -10.97
C GLY A 39 6.77 -10.17 -11.35
N HIS A 40 6.30 -8.98 -11.73
CA HIS A 40 7.14 -7.81 -12.00
C HIS A 40 7.88 -7.36 -10.73
N VAL A 41 7.12 -7.10 -9.66
CA VAL A 41 7.65 -6.66 -8.37
C VAL A 41 8.51 -7.75 -7.72
N ALA A 42 8.09 -9.01 -7.79
CA ALA A 42 8.88 -10.15 -7.32
C ALA A 42 10.25 -10.26 -8.05
N ASN A 43 10.30 -9.94 -9.34
CA ASN A 43 11.56 -9.88 -10.08
C ASN A 43 12.43 -8.70 -9.63
N TRP A 44 11.83 -7.55 -9.32
CA TRP A 44 12.56 -6.42 -8.76
C TRP A 44 13.27 -6.76 -7.45
N PHE A 45 12.57 -7.38 -6.49
CA PHE A 45 13.15 -7.83 -5.21
C PHE A 45 14.37 -8.74 -5.43
N ARG A 46 14.24 -9.71 -6.34
CA ARG A 46 15.33 -10.64 -6.71
C ARG A 46 16.52 -9.92 -7.33
N ARG A 47 16.29 -8.99 -8.27
CA ARG A 47 17.36 -8.21 -8.93
C ARG A 47 18.08 -7.29 -7.96
N ARG A 48 17.36 -6.72 -6.99
CA ARG A 48 17.91 -5.81 -5.99
C ARG A 48 18.47 -6.49 -4.75
N ARG A 49 18.31 -7.81 -4.61
CA ARG A 49 18.74 -8.61 -3.46
C ARG A 49 18.18 -8.02 -2.16
N VAL A 50 16.90 -7.69 -2.19
CA VAL A 50 16.15 -7.26 -1.01
C VAL A 50 15.40 -8.47 -0.49
N ASP A 51 15.67 -8.84 0.76
CA ASP A 51 14.99 -9.94 1.42
C ASP A 51 13.57 -9.50 1.75
N LEU A 52 12.59 -10.30 1.32
CA LEU A 52 11.18 -10.07 1.56
C LEU A 52 10.69 -11.03 2.65
N LEU A 53 10.03 -10.49 3.67
CA LEU A 53 9.40 -11.28 4.71
C LEU A 53 8.23 -12.07 4.11
N GLU A 54 8.25 -13.39 4.27
CA GLU A 54 7.12 -14.22 3.91
C GLU A 54 5.95 -13.94 4.86
N TRP A 55 4.80 -13.58 4.29
CA TRP A 55 3.64 -13.16 5.06
C TRP A 55 2.43 -14.04 4.76
N PRO A 56 1.75 -14.60 5.78
CA PRO A 56 0.55 -15.39 5.57
C PRO A 56 -0.56 -14.55 4.94
N SER A 57 -1.26 -15.13 3.96
CA SER A 57 -2.45 -14.53 3.37
C SER A 57 -3.52 -14.25 4.43
N GLN A 58 -4.27 -13.15 4.26
CA GLN A 58 -5.42 -12.80 5.11
C GLN A 58 -5.10 -12.59 6.59
N SER A 59 -3.95 -12.01 6.91
CA SER A 59 -3.60 -11.59 8.28
C SER A 59 -3.42 -10.07 8.39
N PRO A 60 -4.51 -9.28 8.25
CA PRO A 60 -4.46 -7.83 8.42
C PRO A 60 -4.03 -7.46 9.84
N ASP A 61 -4.46 -8.23 10.84
CA ASP A 61 -4.14 -8.04 12.27
C ASP A 61 -2.63 -8.09 12.58
N LEU A 62 -1.87 -8.71 11.69
CA LEU A 62 -0.42 -8.84 11.87
C LEU A 62 0.33 -7.67 11.24
N ASN A 63 -0.30 -6.88 10.36
CA ASN A 63 0.40 -5.87 9.56
C ASN A 63 0.65 -4.61 10.41
N PRO A 64 1.90 -4.33 10.84
CA PRO A 64 2.15 -3.27 11.83
C PRO A 64 1.76 -1.88 11.33
N ILE A 65 1.69 -1.69 10.00
CA ILE A 65 1.28 -0.42 9.40
C ILE A 65 -0.21 -0.13 9.60
N GLU A 66 -1.08 -1.15 9.71
CA GLU A 66 -2.51 -0.96 9.95
C GLU A 66 -2.73 -0.33 11.33
N HIS A 67 -2.05 -0.82 12.36
CA HIS A 67 -2.07 -0.21 13.68
C HIS A 67 -1.55 1.23 13.69
N MET A 68 -0.58 1.55 12.82
CA MET A 68 -0.11 2.94 12.66
C MET A 68 -1.15 3.82 11.97
N TRP A 69 -1.86 3.31 10.96
CA TRP A 69 -2.95 4.01 10.30
C TRP A 69 -4.10 4.27 11.27
N GLU A 70 -4.52 3.28 12.05
CA GLU A 70 -5.56 3.44 13.08
C GLU A 70 -5.21 4.54 14.09
N GLU A 71 -3.96 4.57 14.58
CA GLU A 71 -3.51 5.60 15.51
C GLU A 71 -3.44 6.98 14.83
N LEU A 72 -3.04 7.04 13.57
CA LEU A 72 -3.03 8.28 12.79
C LEU A 72 -4.45 8.81 12.61
N GLU A 73 -5.41 7.97 12.19
CA GLU A 73 -6.82 8.32 12.06
C GLU A 73 -7.40 8.81 13.38
N ARG A 74 -7.09 8.13 14.49
CA ARG A 74 -7.51 8.53 15.83
C ARG A 74 -7.02 9.93 16.19
N ARG A 75 -5.77 10.27 15.83
CA ARG A 75 -5.19 11.60 16.08
C ARG A 75 -5.73 12.68 15.14
N LEU A 76 -6.04 12.31 13.91
CA LEU A 76 -6.61 13.21 12.90
C LEU A 76 -8.11 13.43 13.09
N LYS A 77 -8.76 12.66 13.96
CA LYS A 77 -10.20 12.82 14.25
C LYS A 77 -10.51 14.25 14.69
N GLY A 78 -11.28 14.95 13.86
CA GLY A 78 -11.67 16.35 14.09
C GLY A 78 -10.75 17.39 13.46
N VAL A 79 -9.65 16.98 12.82
CA VAL A 79 -8.81 17.84 11.98
C VAL A 79 -9.44 17.93 10.60
N ARG A 80 -9.76 19.16 10.14
CA ARG A 80 -10.19 19.39 8.75
C ARG A 80 -8.95 19.52 7.88
N ALA A 81 -8.69 18.52 7.06
CA ALA A 81 -7.73 18.66 5.97
C ALA A 81 -8.31 19.64 4.93
N SER A 82 -7.57 20.71 4.62
CA SER A 82 -7.81 21.48 3.39
C SER A 82 -6.82 21.00 2.34
N ASN A 83 -7.33 20.51 1.22
CA ASN A 83 -6.48 20.17 0.09
C ASN A 83 -6.20 21.47 -0.67
N ASP A 84 -5.02 22.06 -0.49
CA ASP A 84 -4.63 23.25 -1.27
C ASP A 84 -4.42 22.93 -2.77
N ASN A 85 -4.36 21.65 -3.15
CA ASN A 85 -4.25 21.20 -4.54
C ASN A 85 -5.20 20.03 -4.84
N GLN A 86 -6.45 20.35 -5.15
CA GLN A 86 -7.44 19.41 -5.63
C GLN A 86 -7.08 18.94 -7.06
N LYS A 87 -6.39 17.81 -7.18
CA LYS A 87 -6.25 17.06 -8.45
C LYS A 87 -6.60 15.58 -8.35
N CYS A 88 -7.02 15.09 -7.19
CA CYS A 88 -7.16 13.64 -6.96
C CYS A 88 -8.61 13.12 -6.86
N LEU A 89 -9.64 13.92 -7.19
CA LEU A 89 -11.04 13.48 -7.09
C LEU A 89 -11.93 13.78 -8.31
N GLU A 90 -11.37 14.18 -9.46
CA GLU A 90 -12.13 14.29 -10.70
C GLU A 90 -11.96 13.04 -11.58
N GLU A 91 -12.43 11.87 -11.12
CA GLU A 91 -12.76 10.79 -12.07
C GLU A 91 -13.68 9.69 -11.48
N TYR A 92 -14.64 10.05 -10.64
CA TYR A 92 -15.83 9.20 -10.46
C TYR A 92 -17.06 10.09 -10.49
N PRO A 93 -17.86 10.07 -11.58
CA PRO A 93 -19.14 10.74 -11.57
C PRO A 93 -20.02 10.08 -10.50
N ASP A 94 -20.52 10.93 -9.61
CA ASP A 94 -21.54 10.62 -8.61
C ASP A 94 -22.88 10.44 -9.33
N ASP A 95 -23.07 9.28 -9.99
CA ASP A 95 -24.38 8.89 -10.49
C ASP A 95 -25.17 8.29 -9.33
N GLY A 96 -25.89 9.18 -8.65
CA GLY A 96 -26.99 8.84 -7.75
C GLY A 96 -28.02 8.01 -8.50
N GLY A 97 -27.90 6.69 -8.39
CA GLY A 97 -28.83 5.72 -8.94
C GLY A 97 -28.92 4.52 -8.00
N SER A 98 -30.02 4.44 -7.26
CA SER A 98 -30.44 3.26 -6.54
C SER A 98 -30.55 2.07 -7.50
N ASP A 99 -29.65 1.08 -7.38
CA ASP A 99 -29.93 -0.35 -7.60
C ASP A 99 -28.63 -1.16 -7.45
N ALA A 100 -28.40 -1.72 -6.25
CA ALA A 100 -27.40 -2.76 -6.05
C ALA A 100 -28.08 -4.13 -6.15
N PRO A 101 -27.62 -5.06 -7.03
CA PRO A 101 -28.21 -6.37 -7.12
C PRO A 101 -27.82 -7.21 -5.90
N ARG A 102 -28.83 -7.82 -5.29
CA ARG A 102 -28.70 -8.82 -4.23
C ARG A 102 -28.16 -10.11 -4.87
N PHE A 103 -26.93 -10.49 -4.56
CA PHE A 103 -26.42 -11.82 -4.88
C PHE A 103 -26.76 -12.77 -3.73
N ASP A 104 -27.72 -13.66 -3.96
CA ASP A 104 -28.00 -14.79 -3.08
C ASP A 104 -26.91 -15.85 -3.26
N ALA A 105 -26.41 -16.34 -2.12
CA ALA A 105 -25.48 -17.45 -2.06
C ALA A 105 -26.21 -18.78 -2.22
N THR A 106 -25.73 -19.64 -3.13
CA THR A 106 -25.82 -21.10 -3.01
C THR A 106 -24.61 -21.72 -3.67
#